data_AF-A0A246TNW9-F1
#
_entry.id   AF-A0A246TNW9-F1
#
_cell.length_a   1.000
_cell.length_b   1.000
_cell.length_c   1.000
_cell.angle_alpha   90.00
_cell.angle_beta   90.00
_cell.angle_gamma   90.00
#
_symmetry.space_group_name_H-M   'P 1'
#
loop_
_entity.id
_entity.type
_entity.pdbx_description
1 polymer ?
#
loop_
_entity_poly.entity_id
_entity_poly.type
_entity_poly.pdbx_seq_one_letter_code
_entity_poly.pdbx_strand_id
1 'polypeptide(L)'
;MTEIHLELLLGKQVYDQNDRPIGRLEDVKAEVQGSDVVVREYHLGSLGLVERLGASVIVRALLGPLGLRREVKMKIVPWHDMDLTDPDHLKLRAVSDKYEGKY
;
A
#
# COMPACT_ATOMS: atom_id res chain seq x y z
N MET A 1 18.35 -15.86 2.58
CA MET A 1 17.41 -15.16 1.68
C MET A 1 16.03 -15.41 2.25
N THR A 2 15.26 -14.38 2.57
CA THR A 2 13.92 -14.52 3.15
C THR A 2 12.91 -14.29 2.04
N GLU A 3 12.05 -15.27 1.80
CA GLU A 3 10.92 -15.14 0.88
C GLU A 3 9.71 -14.58 1.65
N ILE A 4 8.99 -13.66 1.02
CA ILE A 4 7.78 -13.06 1.59
C ILE A 4 6.69 -13.13 0.53
N HIS A 5 5.55 -13.69 0.93
CA HIS A 5 4.34 -13.75 0.11
C HIS A 5 3.65 -12.39 0.12
N LEU A 6 3.85 -11.60 -0.94
CA LEU A 6 3.33 -10.25 -1.05
C LEU A 6 1.80 -10.19 -0.87
N GLU A 7 1.10 -11.18 -1.39
CA GLU A 7 -0.36 -11.32 -1.29
C GLU A 7 -0.86 -11.41 0.16
N LEU A 8 -0.02 -11.89 1.08
CA LEU A 8 -0.34 -11.96 2.51
C LEU A 8 -0.11 -10.62 3.22
N LEU A 9 0.68 -9.72 2.64
CA LEU A 9 0.92 -8.39 3.21
C LEU A 9 -0.21 -7.41 2.91
N LEU A 10 -0.96 -7.63 1.84
CA LEU A 10 -2.05 -6.75 1.43
C LEU A 10 -3.17 -6.70 2.49
N GLY A 11 -3.66 -5.49 2.76
CA GLY A 11 -4.63 -5.16 3.79
C GLY A 11 -4.06 -5.10 5.21
N LYS A 12 -2.80 -5.49 5.45
CA LYS A 12 -2.19 -5.42 6.78
C LYS A 12 -1.97 -3.97 7.21
N GLN A 13 -2.17 -3.72 8.50
CA GLN A 13 -1.90 -2.42 9.10
C GLN A 13 -0.39 -2.16 9.10
N VAL A 14 0.01 -0.97 8.65
CA VAL A 14 1.37 -0.47 8.70
C VAL A 14 1.46 0.58 9.79
N TYR A 15 2.54 0.50 10.57
CA TYR A 15 2.85 1.39 11.68
C TYR A 15 4.11 2.22 11.40
N ASP A 16 4.29 3.34 12.10
CA ASP A 16 5.60 3.98 12.17
C ASP A 16 6.48 3.35 13.26
N GLN A 17 7.67 3.91 13.46
CA GLN A 17 8.60 3.49 14.50
C GLN A 17 8.10 3.69 15.95
N ASN A 18 7.07 4.53 16.15
CA ASN A 18 6.44 4.79 17.44
C ASN A 18 5.16 3.95 17.63
N ASP A 19 4.95 2.93 16.78
CA ASP A 19 3.75 2.09 16.76
C ASP A 19 2.44 2.86 16.52
N ARG A 20 2.51 4.02 15.85
CA ARG A 20 1.32 4.75 15.40
C ARG A 20 0.81 4.16 14.08
N PRO A 21 -0.51 3.89 13.95
CA PRO A 21 -1.07 3.37 12.71
C PRO A 21 -1.03 4.43 11.61
N ILE A 22 -0.42 4.07 10.47
CA ILE A 22 -0.21 4.98 9.33
C ILE A 22 -1.22 4.76 8.21
N GLY A 23 -1.59 3.50 7.99
CA GLY A 23 -2.49 3.08 6.93
C GLY A 23 -2.38 1.58 6.74
N ARG A 24 -3.16 1.02 5.83
CA ARG A 24 -3.08 -0.38 5.43
C ARG A 24 -2.36 -0.49 4.10
N LEU A 25 -1.55 -1.54 3.92
CA LEU A 25 -0.90 -1.79 2.64
C LEU A 25 -1.95 -2.25 1.61
N GLU A 26 -2.37 -1.38 0.71
CA GLU A 26 -3.45 -1.70 -0.24
C GLU A 26 -2.93 -2.17 -1.60
N ASP A 27 -1.81 -1.61 -2.07
CA ASP A 27 -1.25 -1.93 -3.40
C ASP A 27 0.28 -1.82 -3.42
N VAL A 28 0.89 -2.41 -4.44
CA VAL A 28 2.32 -2.39 -4.72
C VAL A 28 2.58 -2.09 -6.18
N LYS A 29 3.38 -1.04 -6.44
CA LYS A 29 3.87 -0.76 -7.78
C LYS A 29 5.17 -1.51 -8.01
N ALA A 30 5.17 -2.34 -9.04
CA ALA A 30 6.35 -3.05 -9.51
C ALA A 30 6.69 -2.67 -10.96
N GLU A 31 7.96 -2.83 -11.32
CA GLU A 31 8.49 -2.55 -12.65
C GLU A 31 9.28 -3.74 -13.16
N VAL A 32 9.17 -4.03 -14.46
CA VAL A 32 10.02 -5.02 -15.12
C VAL A 32 11.42 -4.44 -15.30
N GLN A 33 12.44 -5.15 -14.81
CA GLN A 33 13.85 -4.86 -15.04
C GLN A 33 14.52 -6.12 -15.59
N GLY A 34 14.71 -6.17 -16.91
CA GLY A 34 15.28 -7.34 -17.57
C GLY A 34 14.35 -8.55 -17.46
N SER A 35 14.83 -9.63 -16.85
CA SER A 35 14.03 -10.84 -16.55
C SER A 35 13.22 -10.74 -15.26
N ASP A 36 13.45 -9.70 -14.47
CA ASP A 36 12.94 -9.62 -13.09
C ASP A 36 11.81 -8.60 -12.98
N VAL A 37 10.95 -8.78 -11.98
CA VAL A 37 9.92 -7.81 -11.58
C VAL A 37 10.30 -7.30 -10.20
N VAL A 38 10.58 -6.00 -10.09
CA VAL A 38 11.01 -5.39 -8.83
C VAL A 38 9.93 -4.49 -8.26
N VAL A 39 9.74 -4.55 -6.95
CA VAL A 39 8.87 -3.61 -6.26
C VAL A 39 9.57 -2.26 -6.11
N ARG A 40 8.84 -1.18 -6.41
CA ARG A 40 9.31 0.21 -6.25
C ARG A 40 8.63 0.94 -5.10
N GLU A 41 7.32 0.75 -4.98
CA GLU A 41 6.49 1.53 -4.06
C GLU A 41 5.40 0.66 -3.43
N TYR A 42 5.09 0.97 -2.17
CA TYR A 42 3.96 0.50 -1.41
C TYR A 42 2.94 1.62 -1.28
N HIS A 43 1.68 1.33 -1.55
CA HIS A 43 0.61 2.32 -1.51
C HIS A 43 -0.27 2.02 -0.31
N LEU A 44 -0.26 2.92 0.67
CA LEU A 44 -1.01 2.78 1.91
C LEU A 44 -2.33 3.53 1.83
N GLY A 45 -3.43 2.87 2.17
CA GLY A 45 -4.78 3.43 2.19
C GLY A 45 -5.38 3.46 3.60
N SER A 46 -6.47 4.22 3.75
CA SER A 46 -7.29 4.25 4.97
C SER A 46 -8.54 3.36 4.89
N LEU A 47 -8.90 2.94 3.68
CA LEU A 47 -10.04 2.08 3.41
C LEU A 47 -9.48 0.71 3.01
N GLY A 48 -9.56 -0.25 3.93
CA GLY A 48 -9.33 -1.63 3.57
C GLY A 48 -10.33 -2.04 2.48
N LEU A 49 -9.81 -2.58 1.37
CA LEU A 49 -10.57 -3.40 0.42
C LEU A 49 -11.66 -2.65 -0.37
N VAL A 50 -11.30 -1.96 -1.47
CA VAL A 50 -12.28 -1.69 -2.54
C VAL A 50 -12.01 -2.51 -3.80
N GLU A 51 -10.78 -2.85 -4.19
CA GLU A 51 -10.55 -3.61 -5.43
C GLU A 51 -9.38 -4.58 -5.36
N ARG A 52 -9.62 -5.79 -4.84
CA ARG A 52 -8.66 -6.90 -4.96
C ARG A 52 -8.43 -7.25 -6.43
N LEU A 53 -7.18 -7.12 -6.89
CA LEU A 53 -6.55 -7.87 -8.00
C LEU A 53 -7.51 -8.35 -9.12
N GLY A 54 -8.13 -7.42 -9.88
CA GLY A 54 -8.81 -7.78 -11.14
C GLY A 54 -10.06 -7.01 -11.57
N ALA A 55 -10.49 -5.95 -10.89
CA ALA A 55 -11.79 -5.32 -11.19
C ALA A 55 -11.77 -3.85 -11.62
N SER A 56 -10.63 -3.34 -12.12
CA SER A 56 -10.48 -1.94 -12.56
C SER A 56 -11.49 -1.48 -13.63
N VAL A 57 -12.23 -2.40 -14.26
CA VAL A 57 -13.33 -2.10 -15.19
C VAL A 57 -14.71 -2.08 -14.51
N ILE A 58 -14.98 -2.94 -13.52
CA ILE A 58 -16.34 -3.13 -12.95
C ILE A 58 -16.64 -2.08 -11.88
N VAL A 59 -15.69 -1.75 -11.01
CA VAL A 59 -15.94 -0.78 -9.92
C VAL A 59 -16.02 0.66 -10.45
N ARG A 60 -15.26 1.00 -11.50
CA ARG A 60 -15.41 2.30 -12.20
C ARG A 60 -16.82 2.47 -12.79
N ALA A 61 -17.45 1.41 -13.27
CA ALA A 61 -18.79 1.46 -13.85
C ALA A 61 -19.90 1.60 -12.80
N LEU A 62 -19.72 1.01 -11.60
CA LEU A 62 -20.71 1.06 -10.51
C LEU A 62 -20.61 2.31 -9.63
N LEU A 63 -19.41 2.88 -9.44
CA LEU A 63 -19.19 4.09 -8.64
C LEU A 63 -19.31 5.39 -9.46
N GLY A 64 -19.30 5.31 -10.79
CA GLY A 64 -19.47 6.45 -11.69
C GLY A 64 -20.76 7.26 -11.46
N PRO A 65 -21.94 6.64 -11.24
CA PRO A 65 -23.20 7.37 -11.06
C PRO A 65 -23.43 7.95 -9.65
N LEU A 66 -22.74 7.43 -8.61
CA LEU A 66 -23.03 7.78 -7.21
C LEU A 66 -22.20 8.96 -6.66
N GLY A 67 -21.37 9.61 -7.48
CA GLY A 67 -20.62 10.79 -7.07
C GLY A 67 -19.64 10.57 -5.89
N LEU A 68 -19.42 9.32 -5.49
CA LEU A 68 -18.53 8.94 -4.39
C LEU A 68 -17.07 8.95 -4.85
N ARG A 69 -16.61 10.06 -5.44
CA ARG A 69 -15.20 10.41 -5.49
C ARG A 69 -14.78 10.86 -4.09
N ARG A 70 -14.81 9.93 -3.14
CA ARG A 70 -14.15 10.16 -1.86
C ARG A 70 -12.67 10.25 -2.19
N GLU A 71 -12.03 11.37 -1.89
CA GLU A 71 -10.58 11.51 -1.99
C GLU A 71 -9.94 10.42 -1.12
N VAL A 72 -9.61 9.29 -1.74
CA VAL A 72 -8.91 8.21 -1.06
C VAL A 72 -7.50 8.74 -0.83
N LYS A 73 -7.25 9.23 0.37
CA LYS A 73 -5.90 9.63 0.80
C LYS A 73 -5.01 8.39 0.74
N MET A 74 -4.20 8.32 -0.30
CA MET A 74 -3.26 7.25 -0.58
C MET A 74 -1.86 7.78 -0.31
N LYS A 75 -1.09 7.04 0.49
CA LYS A 75 0.25 7.41 0.92
C LYS A 75 1.25 6.49 0.24
N ILE A 76 2.14 7.06 -0.57
CA ILE A 76 3.14 6.32 -1.33
C ILE A 76 4.41 6.20 -0.49
N VAL A 77 4.87 4.97 -0.29
CA VAL A 77 6.05 4.62 0.49
C VAL A 77 7.06 3.93 -0.43
N PRO A 78 8.27 4.46 -0.61
CA PRO A 78 9.34 3.79 -1.35
C PRO A 78 9.68 2.42 -0.74
N TRP A 79 10.03 1.44 -1.59
CA TRP A 79 10.35 0.07 -1.15
C TRP A 79 11.33 0.02 0.04
N HIS A 80 12.39 0.82 -0.01
CA HIS A 80 13.46 0.84 0.99
C HIS A 80 13.02 1.40 2.35
N ASP A 81 11.88 2.09 2.41
CA ASP A 81 11.36 2.67 3.64
C ASP A 81 10.42 1.71 4.40
N MET A 82 10.04 0.57 3.82
CA MET A 82 9.27 -0.47 4.51
C MET A 82 10.22 -1.43 5.25
N ASP A 83 9.89 -1.73 6.49
CA ASP A 83 10.50 -2.82 7.26
C ASP A 83 9.66 -4.08 7.14
N LEU A 84 10.26 -5.10 6.53
CA LEU A 84 9.66 -6.41 6.31
C LEU A 84 10.30 -7.50 7.17
N THR A 85 11.12 -7.12 8.16
CA THR A 85 11.79 -8.09 9.05
C THR A 85 10.78 -8.94 9.82
N ASP A 86 9.62 -8.36 10.13
CA ASP A 86 8.46 -9.04 10.71
C ASP A 86 7.22 -8.82 9.80
N PRO A 87 6.88 -9.77 8.91
CA PRO A 87 5.72 -9.68 8.03
C PRO A 87 4.36 -9.63 8.75
N ASP A 88 4.30 -9.99 10.03
CA ASP A 88 3.09 -9.89 10.85
C ASP A 88 2.92 -8.52 11.49
N HIS A 89 4.00 -7.73 11.56
CA HIS A 89 4.00 -6.38 12.11
C HIS A 89 4.72 -5.39 11.20
N LEU A 90 4.05 -4.95 10.13
CA LEU A 90 4.63 -4.06 9.12
C LEU A 90 4.92 -2.67 9.70
N LYS A 91 6.17 -2.21 9.54
CA LYS A 91 6.62 -0.90 10.00
C LYS A 91 7.27 -0.08 8.91
N LEU A 92 7.19 1.24 9.03
CA LEU A 92 8.06 2.16 8.30
C LEU A 92 9.38 2.33 9.04
N ARG A 93 10.48 2.37 8.29
CA ARG A 93 11.83 2.62 8.82
C ARG A 93 12.03 4.08 9.27
N ALA A 94 11.17 5.00 8.81
CA ALA A 94 11.21 6.43 9.13
C ALA A 94 9.95 6.91 9.85
N VAL A 95 10.00 8.08 10.49
CA VAL A 95 8.87 8.67 11.25
C VAL A 95 7.76 9.06 10.27
N SER A 96 6.49 8.95 10.71
CA SER A 96 5.26 9.26 9.97
C SER A 96 5.28 10.58 9.19
N ASP A 97 5.90 11.60 9.79
CA ASP A 97 5.88 13.01 9.37
C ASP A 97 6.50 13.20 7.98
N LYS A 98 7.43 12.32 7.59
CA LYS A 98 8.03 12.28 6.24
C LYS A 98 6.99 12.13 5.13
N TYR A 99 5.81 11.63 5.46
CA TYR A 99 4.77 11.28 4.50
C TYR A 99 3.41 11.88 4.89
N GLU A 100 3.37 12.83 5.82
CA GLU A 100 2.19 13.64 6.06
C GLU A 100 2.16 14.77 5.02
N GLY A 101 1.14 14.79 4.16
CA GLY A 101 0.95 15.86 3.19
C GLY A 101 1.57 15.58 1.81
N LYS A 102 0.84 14.85 0.98
CA LYS A 102 0.65 15.10 -0.45
C LYS A 102 -0.49 14.17 -0.92
N TYR A 103 -1.30 14.70 -1.84
CA TYR A 103 -2.60 14.20 -2.33
C TYR A 103 -3.79 14.60 -1.44
#